data_AF-A0A4R0IUC6-F1
#
_entry.id   AF-A0A4R0IUC6-F1
#
_cell.length_a   1.000
_cell.length_b   1.000
_cell.length_c   1.000
_cell.angle_alpha   90.00
_cell.angle_beta   90.00
_cell.angle_gamma   90.00
#
_symmetry.space_group_name_H-M   'P 1'
#
loop_
_entity.id
_entity.type
_entity.pdbx_description
1 polymer ?
#
loop_
_entity_poly.entity_id
_entity_poly.type
_entity_poly.pdbx_seq_one_letter_code
_entity_poly.pdbx_strand_id
1 'polypeptide(L)'
;MGGTLRHCHHSTVAYMLQPVNAGDLVRRAREDAGLSRSALAARAGVPTSTVSRIEAGSSDPTLTMLSRLVAAAGRQLSVTIDSSALAHQLSIDSLTAAFSPESAVRKVNWARLRGFLDNLLAHPQLTAAAIESPPRRTGDAAFDALLAGIAEKLADDAGIPRPRWTRSVPPSPTPWEAPGTPARVQRARAQAPAQLAARNIWLAEHDLWRDAA
;
A
#
# COMPACT_ATOMS: atom_id res chain seq x y z
N MET A 1 31.01 -25.11 -24.07
CA MET A 1 29.58 -24.91 -24.42
C MET A 1 28.79 -25.65 -23.36
N GLY A 2 28.44 -25.04 -22.22
CA GLY A 2 27.43 -23.99 -22.04
C GLY A 2 26.10 -24.69 -21.74
N GLY A 3 25.41 -24.52 -20.63
CA GLY A 3 25.57 -23.73 -19.41
C GLY A 3 24.35 -24.07 -18.56
N THR A 4 24.57 -24.42 -17.30
CA THR A 4 23.56 -24.90 -16.35
C THR A 4 22.50 -23.83 -16.10
N LEU A 5 21.22 -24.16 -16.34
CA LEU A 5 20.08 -23.30 -16.04
C LEU A 5 20.01 -23.08 -14.53
N ARG A 6 20.44 -21.89 -14.09
CA ARG A 6 20.23 -21.41 -12.72
C ARG A 6 18.74 -21.18 -12.52
N HIS A 7 18.11 -22.01 -11.69
CA HIS A 7 16.83 -21.69 -11.09
C HIS A 7 17.00 -20.48 -10.18
N CYS A 8 16.65 -19.30 -10.69
CA CYS A 8 16.47 -18.11 -9.89
C CYS A 8 15.19 -18.27 -9.07
N HIS A 9 15.30 -18.77 -7.83
CA HIS A 9 14.27 -18.55 -6.84
C HIS A 9 14.20 -17.05 -6.58
N HIS A 10 13.11 -16.42 -7.00
CA HIS A 10 12.78 -15.06 -6.64
C HIS A 10 12.44 -15.07 -5.14
N SER A 11 13.45 -14.89 -4.29
CA SER A 11 13.23 -14.66 -2.86
C SER A 11 12.49 -13.34 -2.73
N THR A 12 11.18 -13.43 -2.49
CA THR A 12 10.38 -12.34 -1.93
C THR A 12 10.91 -12.06 -0.53
N VAL A 13 11.94 -11.22 -0.44
CA VAL A 13 12.38 -10.65 0.83
C VAL A 13 11.29 -9.66 1.23
N ALA A 14 10.34 -10.15 2.01
CA ALA A 14 9.47 -9.30 2.81
C ALA A 14 10.38 -8.47 3.72
N TYR A 15 10.64 -7.22 3.34
CA TYR A 15 11.20 -6.24 4.24
C TYR A 15 10.14 -5.98 5.32
N MET A 16 10.11 -6.83 6.34
CA MET A 16 9.65 -6.43 7.66
C MET A 16 10.52 -5.24 8.04
N LEU A 17 9.94 -4.04 7.95
CA LEU A 17 10.47 -2.82 8.55
C LEU A 17 10.59 -3.09 10.05
N GLN A 18 11.68 -3.72 10.48
CA GLN A 18 12.15 -3.63 11.85
C GLN A 18 12.28 -2.12 12.13
N PRO A 19 11.69 -1.60 13.22
CA PRO A 19 11.83 -0.19 13.55
C PRO A 19 13.31 0.14 13.58
N VAL A 20 13.73 1.06 12.72
CA VAL A 20 15.12 1.51 12.64
C VAL A 20 15.47 2.12 14.00
N ASN A 21 16.24 1.41 14.80
CA ASN A 21 16.68 1.90 16.10
C ASN A 21 17.80 2.93 15.89
N ALA A 22 17.70 4.09 16.55
CA ALA A 22 18.70 5.15 16.48
C ALA A 22 20.11 4.66 16.86
N GLY A 23 20.21 3.71 17.80
CA GLY A 23 21.45 3.06 18.18
C GLY A 23 22.12 2.31 17.04
N ASP A 24 21.34 1.59 16.23
CA ASP A 24 21.85 0.85 15.08
C ASP A 24 22.32 1.78 13.97
N LEU A 25 21.61 2.89 13.74
CA LEU A 25 22.05 3.92 12.79
C LEU A 25 23.39 4.52 13.18
N VAL A 26 23.55 4.90 14.46
CA VAL A 26 24.80 5.46 14.99
C VAL A 26 25.93 4.44 14.88
N ARG A 27 25.68 3.18 15.26
CA ARG A 27 26.67 2.10 15.21
C ARG A 27 27.14 1.83 13.79
N ARG A 28 26.21 1.72 12.82
CA ARG A 28 26.55 1.51 11.40
C ARG A 28 27.34 2.68 10.83
N ALA A 29 26.88 3.92 11.04
CA ALA A 29 27.60 5.10 10.58
C ALA A 29 29.03 5.16 11.14
N ARG A 30 29.20 4.80 12.41
CA ARG A 30 30.51 4.71 13.08
C ARG A 30 31.41 3.66 12.44
N GLU A 31 30.89 2.45 12.26
CA GLU A 31 31.63 1.30 11.71
C GLU A 31 32.04 1.54 10.26
N ASP A 32 31.14 2.08 9.44
CA ASP A 32 31.43 2.46 8.05
C ASP A 32 32.50 3.56 7.94
N ALA A 33 32.60 4.42 8.96
CA ALA A 33 33.63 5.45 9.05
C ALA A 33 34.95 4.93 9.68
N GLY A 34 35.02 3.65 10.06
CA GLY A 34 36.18 3.04 10.71
C GLY A 34 36.47 3.61 12.11
N LEU A 35 35.46 4.16 12.79
CA LEU A 35 35.64 4.85 14.08
C LEU A 35 35.40 3.92 15.26
N SER A 36 36.18 4.10 16.33
CA SER A 36 35.82 3.58 17.65
C SER A 36 34.73 4.44 18.29
N ARG A 37 34.03 3.93 19.32
CA ARG A 37 33.03 4.72 20.06
C ARG A 37 33.61 6.00 20.65
N SER A 38 34.83 5.93 21.18
CA SER A 38 35.54 7.09 21.72
C SER A 38 35.93 8.09 20.64
N ALA A 39 36.36 7.62 19.46
CA ALA A 39 36.67 8.49 18.32
C ALA A 39 35.43 9.23 17.81
N LEU A 40 34.29 8.54 17.69
CA LEU A 40 33.02 9.18 17.35
C LEU A 40 32.59 10.19 18.40
N ALA A 41 32.66 9.80 19.68
CA ALA A 41 32.27 10.66 20.79
C ALA A 41 33.10 11.95 20.84
N ALA A 42 34.42 11.84 20.62
CA ALA A 42 35.32 12.98 20.53
C ALA A 42 34.95 13.90 19.35
N ARG A 43 34.70 13.34 18.16
CA ARG A 43 34.28 14.13 16.98
C ARG A 43 32.92 14.80 17.17
N ALA A 44 32.00 14.17 17.89
CA ALA A 44 30.66 14.69 18.14
C ALA A 44 30.58 15.62 19.37
N GLY A 45 31.66 15.76 20.14
CA GLY A 45 31.67 16.56 21.37
C GLY A 45 30.75 16.00 22.46
N VAL A 46 30.75 14.68 22.64
CA VAL A 46 29.95 13.99 23.67
C VAL A 46 30.81 13.02 24.49
N PRO A 47 30.38 12.64 25.70
CA PRO A 47 31.00 11.54 26.43
C PRO A 47 30.87 10.21 25.68
N THR A 48 31.91 9.37 25.73
CA THR A 48 31.89 8.01 25.16
C THR A 48 30.75 7.16 25.71
N SER A 49 30.39 7.36 26.99
CA SER A 49 29.26 6.68 27.64
C SER A 49 27.93 6.99 26.98
N THR A 50 27.76 8.20 26.42
CA THR A 50 26.55 8.58 25.65
C THR A 50 26.44 7.75 24.38
N VAL A 51 27.53 7.61 23.62
CA VAL A 51 27.57 6.78 22.40
C VAL A 51 27.30 5.32 22.75
N SER A 52 27.93 4.79 23.79
CA SER A 52 27.70 3.41 24.23
C SER A 52 26.25 3.14 24.64
N ARG A 53 25.60 4.06 25.38
CA ARG A 53 24.19 3.89 25.80
C ARG A 53 23.24 3.94 24.61
N ILE A 54 23.48 4.84 23.66
CA ILE A 54 22.69 4.97 22.43
C ILE A 54 22.83 3.70 21.58
N GLU A 55 24.06 3.24 21.31
CA GLU A 55 24.30 2.02 20.52
C GLU A 55 23.71 0.76 21.18
N ALA A 56 23.61 0.74 22.51
CA ALA A 56 22.99 -0.35 23.26
C ALA A 56 21.44 -0.23 23.36
N GLY A 57 20.83 0.82 22.82
CA GLY A 57 19.38 1.06 22.91
C GLY A 57 18.89 1.42 24.32
N SER A 58 19.80 1.78 25.23
CA SER A 58 19.48 2.15 26.62
C SER A 58 19.21 3.66 26.79
N SER A 59 19.38 4.44 25.71
CA SER A 59 19.10 5.87 25.68
C SER A 59 18.70 6.26 24.27
N ASP A 60 17.51 6.81 24.11
CA ASP A 60 17.08 7.37 22.84
C ASP A 60 17.65 8.78 22.66
N PRO A 61 18.44 9.04 21.59
CA PRO A 61 18.93 10.37 21.30
C PRO A 61 17.81 11.25 20.74
N THR A 62 17.87 12.55 21.02
CA THR A 62 17.07 13.52 20.26
C THR A 62 17.50 13.53 18.79
N LEU A 63 16.62 13.99 17.89
CA LEU A 63 16.96 14.12 16.46
C LEU A 63 18.22 14.98 16.25
N THR A 64 18.39 16.03 17.05
CA THR A 64 19.58 16.90 17.05
C THR A 64 20.84 16.13 17.42
N MET A 65 20.78 15.31 18.48
CA MET A 65 21.92 14.47 18.91
C MET A 65 22.26 13.42 17.86
N LEU A 66 21.25 12.75 17.31
CA LEU A 66 21.41 11.74 16.26
C LEU A 66 22.09 12.36 15.03
N SER A 67 21.58 13.51 14.56
CA SER A 67 22.15 14.23 13.42
C SER A 67 23.61 14.61 13.65
N ARG A 68 23.95 15.07 14.87
CA ARG A 68 25.34 15.40 15.25
C ARG A 68 26.26 14.19 15.22
N LEU A 69 25.83 13.04 15.73
CA LEU A 69 26.61 11.80 15.70
C LEU A 69 26.81 11.29 14.28
N VAL A 70 25.77 11.28 13.46
CA VAL A 70 25.83 10.87 12.05
C VAL A 70 26.76 11.80 11.24
N ALA A 71 26.68 13.12 11.47
CA ALA A 71 27.57 14.11 10.86
C ALA A 71 29.02 13.92 11.30
N ALA A 72 29.29 13.64 12.57
CA ALA A 72 30.63 13.36 13.10
C ALA A 72 31.27 12.08 12.50
N ALA A 73 30.44 11.15 12.03
CA ALA A 73 30.85 9.99 11.25
C ALA A 73 31.00 10.29 9.73
N GLY A 74 30.81 11.52 9.29
CA GLY A 74 30.92 11.92 7.87
C GLY A 74 29.73 11.52 7.02
N ARG A 75 28.55 11.34 7.63
CA ARG A 75 27.29 10.99 6.94
C ARG A 75 26.27 12.11 7.12
N GLN A 76 25.24 12.13 6.28
CA GLN A 76 24.12 13.06 6.39
C GLN A 76 22.84 12.30 6.76
N LEU A 77 22.13 12.79 7.77
CA LEU A 77 20.80 12.28 8.10
C LEU A 77 19.77 13.05 7.27
N SER A 78 19.00 12.33 6.44
CA SER A 78 17.82 12.85 5.76
C SER A 78 16.58 12.19 6.34
N VAL A 79 15.61 12.99 6.77
CA VAL A 79 14.31 12.51 7.27
C VAL A 79 13.23 13.04 6.34
N THR A 80 12.54 12.13 5.68
CA THR A 80 11.38 12.44 4.84
C THR A 80 10.15 11.83 5.49
N ILE A 81 9.11 12.64 5.67
CA ILE A 81 7.79 12.16 6.07
C ILE A 81 7.01 11.93 4.78
N ASP A 82 6.69 10.67 4.51
CA ASP A 82 5.93 10.26 3.34
C ASP A 82 4.63 9.59 3.79
N SER A 83 3.52 9.95 3.18
CA SER A 83 2.22 9.27 3.35
C SER A 83 2.24 7.83 2.80
N SER A 84 3.32 7.43 2.15
CA SER A 84 3.64 6.08 1.70
C SER A 84 3.21 4.96 2.66
N ALA A 85 3.39 5.10 3.98
CA ALA A 85 2.97 4.05 4.92
C ALA A 85 1.44 3.82 4.90
N LEU A 86 0.64 4.89 4.80
CA LEU A 86 -0.81 4.80 4.63
C LEU A 86 -1.19 4.42 3.19
N ALA A 87 -0.46 4.91 2.18
CA ALA A 87 -0.70 4.55 0.78
C ALA A 87 -0.46 3.06 0.48
N HIS A 88 0.60 2.47 1.06
CA HIS A 88 0.86 1.02 0.99
C HIS A 88 -0.25 0.21 1.67
N GLN A 89 -0.86 0.75 2.72
CA GLN A 89 -2.03 0.15 3.37
C GLN A 89 -3.30 0.31 2.53
N LEU A 90 -3.46 1.45 1.84
CA LEU A 90 -4.57 1.78 0.96
C LEU A 90 -4.27 1.38 -0.49
N SER A 91 -3.76 0.17 -0.70
CA SER A 91 -3.66 -0.42 -2.04
C SER A 91 -4.94 -1.16 -2.41
N ILE A 92 -5.35 -1.10 -3.68
CA ILE A 92 -6.47 -1.88 -4.19
C ILE A 92 -6.23 -3.40 -4.07
N ASP A 93 -4.98 -3.87 -3.98
CA ASP A 93 -4.67 -5.28 -3.65
C ASP A 93 -5.26 -5.70 -2.30
N SER A 94 -5.38 -4.77 -1.34
CA SER A 94 -5.97 -5.05 -0.02
C SER A 94 -7.43 -5.50 -0.09
N LEU A 95 -8.13 -5.19 -1.19
CA LEU A 95 -9.51 -5.60 -1.44
C LEU A 95 -9.64 -7.05 -1.90
N THR A 96 -8.56 -7.69 -2.34
CA THR A 96 -8.59 -9.13 -2.66
C THR A 96 -9.01 -9.96 -1.44
N ALA A 97 -8.57 -9.56 -0.25
CA ALA A 97 -8.96 -10.15 1.02
C ALA A 97 -10.39 -9.83 1.47
N ALA A 98 -11.13 -8.99 0.74
CA ALA A 98 -12.58 -8.82 0.94
C ALA A 98 -13.39 -9.94 0.28
N PHE A 99 -12.79 -10.77 -0.57
CA PHE A 99 -13.43 -11.89 -1.24
C PHE A 99 -13.01 -13.23 -0.61
N SER A 100 -13.98 -14.12 -0.41
CA SER A 100 -13.73 -15.49 0.04
C SER A 100 -13.95 -16.47 -1.14
N PRO A 101 -12.89 -17.05 -1.71
CA PRO A 101 -13.00 -17.92 -2.89
C PRO A 101 -13.64 -19.28 -2.60
N GLU A 102 -13.73 -19.69 -1.33
CA GLU A 102 -14.17 -21.03 -0.92
C GLU A 102 -15.69 -21.22 -0.87
N SER A 103 -16.49 -20.21 -1.24
CA SER A 103 -17.95 -20.28 -1.16
C SER A 103 -18.59 -20.41 -2.54
N ALA A 104 -19.58 -21.32 -2.66
CA ALA A 104 -20.39 -21.47 -3.87
C ALA A 104 -21.20 -20.20 -4.23
N VAL A 105 -21.41 -19.30 -3.25
CA VAL A 105 -22.00 -17.98 -3.43
C VAL A 105 -20.91 -16.95 -3.22
N ARG A 106 -20.81 -15.93 -4.09
CA ARG A 106 -19.85 -14.83 -3.94
C ARG A 106 -20.06 -14.12 -2.59
N LYS A 107 -19.19 -14.40 -1.63
CA LYS A 107 -19.20 -13.77 -0.32
C LYS A 107 -18.18 -12.65 -0.29
N VAL A 108 -18.70 -11.42 -0.23
CA VAL A 108 -17.90 -10.19 -0.20
C VAL A 108 -18.07 -9.53 1.16
N ASN A 109 -16.95 -9.19 1.79
CA ASN A 109 -16.93 -8.30 2.95
C ASN A 109 -17.10 -6.85 2.48
N TRP A 110 -18.36 -6.45 2.31
CA TRP A 110 -18.72 -5.10 1.87
C TRP A 110 -18.26 -3.99 2.83
N ALA A 111 -18.14 -4.28 4.13
CA ALA A 111 -17.64 -3.30 5.10
C ALA A 111 -16.16 -2.98 4.85
N ARG A 112 -15.35 -3.99 4.52
CA ARG A 112 -13.93 -3.80 4.14
C ARG A 112 -13.81 -3.01 2.83
N LEU A 113 -14.59 -3.37 1.82
CA LEU A 113 -14.58 -2.67 0.53
C LEU A 113 -14.98 -1.21 0.69
N ARG A 114 -16.09 -0.93 1.38
CA ARG A 114 -16.53 0.44 1.64
C ARG A 114 -15.55 1.21 2.51
N GLY A 115 -14.96 0.57 3.52
CA GLY A 115 -13.92 1.20 4.35
C GLY A 115 -12.69 1.65 3.55
N PHE A 116 -12.30 0.92 2.50
CA PHE A 116 -11.24 1.38 1.59
C PHE A 116 -11.66 2.63 0.80
N LEU A 117 -12.87 2.63 0.24
CA LEU A 117 -13.40 3.79 -0.51
C LEU A 117 -13.57 5.02 0.38
N ASP A 118 -14.13 4.83 1.58
CA ASP A 118 -14.31 5.90 2.59
C ASP A 118 -12.95 6.51 2.98
N ASN A 119 -11.90 5.70 3.13
CA ASN A 119 -10.54 6.20 3.40
C ASN A 119 -9.95 7.00 2.23
N LEU A 120 -10.20 6.60 0.98
CA LEU A 120 -9.75 7.35 -0.19
C LEU A 120 -10.52 8.64 -0.39
N LEU A 121 -11.82 8.66 -0.08
CA LEU A 121 -12.61 9.90 -0.06
C LEU A 121 -12.04 10.90 0.95
N ALA A 122 -11.58 10.43 2.12
CA ALA A 122 -10.92 11.27 3.12
C ALA A 122 -9.48 11.69 2.73
N HIS A 123 -8.83 10.97 1.81
CA HIS A 123 -7.44 11.20 1.41
C HIS A 123 -7.27 11.14 -0.12
N PRO A 124 -7.90 12.06 -0.88
CA PRO A 124 -7.95 11.99 -2.35
C PRO A 124 -6.57 12.01 -3.01
N GLN A 125 -5.58 12.64 -2.37
CA GLN A 125 -4.18 12.67 -2.82
C GLN A 125 -3.54 11.29 -2.91
N LEU A 126 -4.10 10.27 -2.26
CA LEU A 126 -3.59 8.90 -2.28
C LEU A 126 -4.19 8.04 -3.41
N THR A 127 -5.19 8.56 -4.14
CA THR A 127 -5.92 7.80 -5.17
C THR A 127 -5.00 7.20 -6.21
N ALA A 128 -4.06 7.99 -6.75
CA ALA A 128 -3.14 7.52 -7.79
C ALA A 128 -2.30 6.34 -7.32
N ALA A 129 -1.70 6.43 -6.13
CA ALA A 129 -0.89 5.36 -5.56
C ALA A 129 -1.74 4.12 -5.20
N ALA A 130 -2.96 4.33 -4.71
CA ALA A 130 -3.86 3.26 -4.29
C ALA A 130 -4.25 2.31 -5.43
N ILE A 131 -4.38 2.82 -6.65
CA ILE A 131 -4.86 2.07 -7.82
C ILE A 131 -3.74 1.73 -8.83
N GLU A 132 -2.51 2.21 -8.60
CA GLU A 132 -1.40 2.07 -9.55
C GLU A 132 -1.06 0.60 -9.81
N SER A 133 -0.90 -0.17 -8.73
CA SER A 133 -0.48 -1.57 -8.79
C SER A 133 -1.67 -2.50 -8.97
N PRO A 134 -1.58 -3.51 -9.87
CA PRO A 134 -2.65 -4.48 -10.04
C PRO A 134 -2.84 -5.34 -8.78
N PRO A 135 -4.09 -5.63 -8.39
CA PRO A 135 -4.37 -6.59 -7.33
C PRO A 135 -4.04 -8.02 -7.78
N ARG A 136 -3.76 -8.91 -6.82
CA ARG A 136 -3.74 -10.36 -7.06
C ARG A 136 -5.09 -10.82 -7.61
N ARG A 137 -5.05 -11.72 -8.59
CA ARG A 137 -6.25 -12.36 -9.15
C ARG A 137 -6.92 -13.22 -8.09
N THR A 138 -8.20 -12.98 -7.86
CA THR A 138 -8.98 -13.71 -6.85
C THR A 138 -9.49 -15.07 -7.34
N GLY A 139 -9.44 -15.29 -8.67
CA GLY A 139 -9.99 -16.47 -9.32
C GLY A 139 -11.48 -16.34 -9.68
N ASP A 140 -12.19 -15.33 -9.15
CA ASP A 140 -13.54 -14.98 -9.57
C ASP A 140 -13.51 -13.81 -10.55
N ALA A 141 -13.92 -14.08 -11.80
CA ALA A 141 -13.88 -13.10 -12.87
C ALA A 141 -14.77 -11.87 -12.59
N ALA A 142 -15.88 -12.03 -11.86
CA ALA A 142 -16.77 -10.92 -11.53
C ALA A 142 -16.15 -10.01 -10.46
N PHE A 143 -15.47 -10.58 -9.47
CA PHE A 143 -14.77 -9.82 -8.44
C PHE A 143 -13.54 -9.10 -8.99
N ASP A 144 -12.74 -9.78 -9.81
CA ASP A 144 -11.60 -9.14 -10.49
C ASP A 144 -12.07 -8.00 -11.40
N ALA A 145 -13.19 -8.18 -12.12
CA ALA A 145 -13.82 -7.14 -12.93
C ALA A 145 -14.35 -5.97 -12.08
N LEU A 146 -14.93 -6.25 -10.90
CA LEU A 146 -15.34 -5.21 -9.95
C LEU A 146 -14.14 -4.36 -9.49
N LEU A 147 -13.01 -4.98 -9.12
CA LEU A 147 -11.81 -4.24 -8.70
C LEU A 147 -11.27 -3.34 -9.83
N ALA A 148 -11.25 -3.86 -11.06
CA ALA A 148 -10.84 -3.07 -12.23
C ALA A 148 -11.79 -1.90 -12.49
N GLY A 149 -13.10 -2.09 -12.36
CA GLY A 149 -14.08 -1.03 -12.54
C GLY A 149 -14.04 0.03 -11.43
N ILE A 150 -13.77 -0.37 -10.18
CA ILE A 150 -13.50 0.55 -9.06
C ILE A 150 -12.26 1.39 -9.36
N ALA A 151 -11.15 0.78 -9.80
CA ALA A 151 -9.94 1.52 -10.15
C ALA A 151 -10.18 2.54 -11.27
N GLU A 152 -10.96 2.17 -12.28
CA GLU A 152 -11.30 3.06 -13.40
C GLU A 152 -12.19 4.22 -12.96
N LYS A 153 -13.20 3.96 -12.13
CA LYS A 153 -14.06 5.03 -11.60
C LYS A 153 -13.26 5.99 -10.72
N LEU A 154 -12.44 5.47 -9.80
CA LEU A 154 -11.58 6.30 -8.95
C LEU A 154 -10.61 7.16 -9.77
N ALA A 155 -10.04 6.60 -10.84
CA ALA A 155 -9.17 7.36 -11.74
C ALA A 155 -9.93 8.49 -12.47
N ASP A 156 -11.11 8.18 -13.00
CA ASP A 156 -11.94 9.15 -13.72
C ASP A 156 -12.43 10.27 -12.78
N ASP A 157 -12.93 9.92 -11.59
CA ASP A 157 -13.40 10.87 -10.57
C ASP A 157 -12.27 11.81 -10.12
N ALA A 158 -11.04 11.29 -9.99
CA ALA A 158 -9.86 12.07 -9.62
C ALA A 158 -9.20 12.81 -10.80
N GLY A 159 -9.71 12.65 -12.03
CA GLY A 159 -9.15 13.27 -13.23
C GLY A 159 -7.75 12.78 -13.61
N ILE A 160 -7.38 11.55 -13.23
CA ILE A 160 -6.07 10.95 -13.51
C ILE A 160 -6.18 9.84 -14.58
N PRO A 161 -5.09 9.49 -15.29
CA PRO A 161 -5.12 8.40 -16.25
C PRO A 161 -5.49 7.06 -15.61
N ARG A 162 -6.42 6.33 -16.22
CA ARG A 162 -6.79 4.97 -15.79
C ARG A 162 -5.57 4.03 -15.75
N PRO A 163 -5.42 3.19 -14.72
CA PRO A 163 -4.30 2.26 -14.63
C PRO A 163 -4.28 1.27 -15.80
N ARG A 164 -3.10 1.05 -16.40
CA ARG A 164 -2.99 0.21 -17.61
C ARG A 164 -3.42 -1.23 -17.38
N TRP A 165 -3.26 -1.75 -16.16
CA TRP A 165 -3.59 -3.12 -15.82
C TRP A 165 -5.08 -3.42 -15.94
N THR A 166 -5.97 -2.43 -15.80
CA THR A 166 -7.42 -2.64 -15.90
C THR A 166 -7.83 -3.15 -17.29
N ARG A 167 -7.08 -2.79 -18.33
CA ARG A 167 -7.29 -3.25 -19.72
C ARG A 167 -7.11 -4.75 -19.90
N SER A 168 -6.30 -5.38 -19.03
CA SER A 168 -6.05 -6.83 -19.03
C SER A 168 -7.10 -7.61 -18.23
N VAL A 169 -8.07 -6.93 -17.61
CA VAL A 169 -9.15 -7.55 -16.86
C VAL A 169 -10.39 -7.60 -17.75
N PRO A 170 -10.83 -8.79 -18.21
CA PRO A 170 -12.05 -8.90 -18.99
C PRO A 170 -13.29 -8.55 -18.14
N PRO A 171 -14.42 -8.17 -18.78
CA PRO A 171 -15.72 -8.07 -18.11
C PRO A 171 -16.14 -9.40 -17.47
N SER A 172 -17.03 -9.34 -16.48
CA SER A 172 -17.63 -10.53 -15.89
C SER A 172 -18.39 -11.33 -16.97
N PRO A 173 -18.21 -12.66 -17.06
CA PRO A 173 -18.90 -13.49 -18.06
C PRO A 173 -20.41 -13.53 -17.85
N THR A 174 -20.87 -13.39 -16.60
CA THR A 174 -22.28 -13.31 -16.24
C THR A 174 -22.55 -11.98 -15.53
N PRO A 175 -23.70 -11.32 -15.76
CA PRO A 175 -24.04 -10.09 -15.05
C PRO A 175 -23.98 -10.28 -13.54
N TRP A 176 -23.25 -9.41 -12.85
CA TRP A 176 -23.29 -9.38 -11.39
C TRP A 176 -24.25 -8.29 -10.93
N GLU A 177 -25.39 -8.73 -10.40
CA GLU A 177 -26.46 -7.88 -9.90
C GLU A 177 -26.67 -8.10 -8.40
N ALA A 178 -27.15 -7.06 -7.71
CA ALA A 178 -27.65 -7.21 -6.35
C ALA A 178 -28.97 -8.02 -6.36
N PRO A 179 -29.16 -8.98 -5.44
CA PRO A 179 -30.42 -9.72 -5.34
C PRO A 179 -31.57 -8.77 -4.96
N GLY A 180 -32.71 -8.91 -5.63
CA GLY A 180 -33.87 -8.06 -5.36
C GLY A 180 -35.03 -8.28 -6.31
N THR A 181 -36.09 -7.49 -6.13
CA THR A 181 -37.24 -7.47 -7.05
C THR A 181 -36.82 -6.93 -8.43
N PRO A 182 -37.54 -7.26 -9.52
CA PRO A 182 -37.21 -6.77 -10.86
C PRO A 182 -37.07 -5.25 -10.94
N ALA A 183 -37.93 -4.51 -10.23
CA ALA A 183 -37.85 -3.05 -10.15
C ALA A 183 -36.57 -2.55 -9.46
N ARG A 184 -36.11 -3.25 -8.40
CA ARG A 184 -34.86 -2.92 -7.70
C ARG A 184 -33.65 -3.19 -8.58
N VAL A 185 -33.63 -4.32 -9.29
CA VAL A 185 -32.56 -4.68 -10.24
C VAL A 185 -32.50 -3.66 -11.37
N GLN A 186 -33.64 -3.26 -11.94
CA GLN A 186 -33.68 -2.26 -13.00
C GLN A 186 -33.17 -0.90 -12.53
N ARG A 187 -33.52 -0.48 -11.30
CA ARG A 187 -32.99 0.76 -10.70
C ARG A 187 -31.48 0.68 -10.48
N ALA A 188 -30.96 -0.43 -9.96
CA ALA A 188 -29.52 -0.63 -9.77
C ALA A 188 -28.76 -0.56 -11.10
N ARG A 189 -29.29 -1.19 -12.15
CA ARG A 189 -28.74 -1.09 -13.51
C ARG A 189 -28.69 0.34 -14.04
N ALA A 190 -29.74 1.13 -13.80
CA ALA A 190 -29.81 2.52 -14.23
C ALA A 190 -28.86 3.46 -13.46
N GLN A 191 -28.48 3.07 -12.24
CA GLN A 191 -27.61 3.85 -11.34
C GLN A 191 -26.18 3.28 -11.25
N ALA A 192 -25.85 2.28 -12.06
CA ALA A 192 -24.51 1.70 -12.07
C ALA A 192 -23.53 2.66 -12.75
N PRO A 193 -22.37 2.95 -12.13
CA PRO A 193 -21.31 3.71 -12.79
C PRO A 193 -20.94 3.09 -14.14
N ALA A 194 -20.67 3.93 -15.14
CA ALA A 194 -20.38 3.48 -16.51
C ALA A 194 -19.19 2.50 -16.57
N GLN A 195 -18.20 2.69 -15.69
CA GLN A 195 -17.01 1.86 -15.55
C GLN A 195 -17.36 0.45 -15.02
N LEU A 196 -18.34 0.35 -14.12
CA LEU A 196 -18.86 -0.94 -13.65
C LEU A 196 -19.74 -1.60 -14.71
N ALA A 197 -20.64 -0.84 -15.34
CA ALA A 197 -21.53 -1.34 -16.38
C ALA A 197 -20.76 -1.91 -17.58
N ALA A 198 -19.69 -1.24 -18.02
CA ALA A 198 -18.78 -1.72 -19.08
C ALA A 198 -18.12 -3.07 -18.74
N ARG A 199 -18.09 -3.44 -17.46
CA ARG A 199 -17.52 -4.68 -16.94
C ARG A 199 -18.56 -5.72 -16.55
N ASN A 200 -19.82 -5.50 -16.95
CA ASN A 200 -20.97 -6.35 -16.64
C ASN A 200 -21.25 -6.46 -15.11
N ILE A 201 -20.94 -5.39 -14.39
CA ILE A 201 -21.21 -5.22 -12.96
C ILE A 201 -22.31 -4.16 -12.80
N TRP A 202 -23.44 -4.58 -12.24
CA TRP A 202 -24.66 -3.77 -12.15
C TRP A 202 -25.02 -3.49 -10.69
N LEU A 203 -24.05 -2.93 -9.97
CA LEU A 203 -24.21 -2.43 -8.61
C LEU A 203 -24.42 -0.92 -8.68
N ALA A 204 -25.39 -0.39 -7.93
CA ALA A 204 -25.65 1.04 -7.95
C ALA A 204 -24.46 1.78 -7.31
N GLU A 205 -24.23 3.03 -7.73
CA GLU A 205 -23.14 3.83 -7.16
C GLU A 205 -23.25 3.94 -5.63
N HIS A 206 -24.45 4.22 -5.13
CA HIS A 206 -24.74 4.34 -3.68
C HIS A 206 -24.55 3.05 -2.88
N ASP A 207 -24.50 1.88 -3.53
CA ASP A 207 -24.23 0.61 -2.86
C ASP A 207 -22.73 0.47 -2.49
N LEU A 208 -21.87 1.20 -3.20
CA LEU A 208 -20.41 1.12 -3.10
C LEU A 208 -19.79 2.41 -2.55
N TRP A 209 -20.14 3.56 -3.14
CA TRP A 209 -19.72 4.89 -2.70
C TRP A 209 -20.84 5.53 -1.89
N ARG A 210 -20.53 6.02 -0.69
CA ARG A 210 -21.48 6.84 0.07
C ARG A 210 -21.39 8.28 -0.43
N ASP A 211 -22.52 8.94 -0.59
CA ASP A 211 -22.53 10.39 -0.81
C ASP A 211 -21.86 11.05 0.40
N ALA A 212 -20.87 11.91 0.13
CA ALA A 212 -20.29 12.77 1.16
C ALA A 212 -21.40 13.72 1.63
N ALA A 213 -21.86 13.52 2.87
CA ALA A 213 -22.84 14.39 3.53
C ALA A 213 -22.25 15.76 3.84
#